data_AF-A0A2J7VDZ6-F1
#
_entry.id   AF-A0A2J7VDZ6-F1
#
_cell.length_a   1.000
_cell.length_b   1.000
_cell.length_c   1.000
_cell.angle_alpha   90.00
_cell.angle_beta   90.00
_cell.angle_gamma   90.00
#
_symmetry.space_group_name_H-M   'P 1'
#
loop_
_entity.id
_entity.type
_entity.pdbx_description
1 polymer ?
#
loop_
_entity_poly.entity_id
_entity_poly.type
_entity_poly.pdbx_seq_one_letter_code
_entity_poly.pdbx_strand_id
1 'polypeptide(L)'
;MAKGNSATSNAASAESQAIQMVLGMGLVVVILGAALWFTGSNRIVYYSTPFFKAVARLYSLVPGGGLTWGRISYLHDAFRARPKDVSIFDFLRFVDMALLPLVTLMAIVMGGLVAWTFTRKANKLARKPTPESLTQILSRRFSGVVPVMHLGSQLILDQLPKWRRQIWPEEVLMKHKINGKPMLTDNKVNLDQIRLYFQGEPRLMKGTNRLKSHMLGVQLVSVMHDRGIKVVYPDRMSATGKVMYALLVAHAFGGKEGKEDYERAMNELNYSCTAHPEGLPNLTVAQWIFDKYRTHEKAANLFAVHHWEYTYLYALFFMAKRQGKVTHRQWIWLKPQDRILFYVLNTVLRKVPHTESAAVWCQFDFERKAAKAGLVPISPQGYPQIVVQPAEEAMVEAWNHHVNGTDDDEDKWWAEGQVWRRANNVKLQAPPLPPAEALTSANADSRFDDEARREREESARRFNAKSRDGAESLMGTGESMADFAALAAAAGRTGAAGGAGAASGGLDF
;
A
#
# COMPACT_ATOMS: atom_id res chain seq x y z
N MET A 1 6.32 -30.66 -28.44
CA MET A 1 7.01 -29.43 -28.89
C MET A 1 6.62 -29.04 -30.32
N ALA A 2 5.34 -28.78 -30.61
CA ALA A 2 4.90 -28.43 -31.98
C ALA A 2 3.79 -27.35 -32.06
N LYS A 3 3.55 -26.59 -30.98
CA LYS A 3 2.53 -25.51 -30.95
C LYS A 3 3.09 -24.09 -30.79
N GLY A 4 4.40 -23.93 -30.64
CA GLY A 4 5.05 -22.63 -30.39
C GLY A 4 5.33 -21.76 -31.63
N ASN A 5 5.25 -22.32 -32.84
CA ASN A 5 5.66 -21.61 -34.07
C ASN A 5 4.54 -20.83 -34.78
N SER A 6 3.29 -20.86 -34.30
CA SER A 6 2.16 -20.20 -34.98
C SER A 6 1.93 -18.74 -34.58
N ALA A 7 2.35 -18.33 -33.37
CA ALA A 7 2.09 -16.97 -32.89
C ALA A 7 3.07 -15.95 -33.49
N THR A 8 4.33 -16.32 -33.66
CA THR A 8 5.36 -15.46 -34.27
C THR A 8 5.15 -15.28 -35.78
N SER A 9 4.64 -16.30 -36.49
CA SER A 9 4.26 -16.16 -37.90
C SER A 9 3.08 -15.23 -38.10
N ASN A 10 2.13 -15.20 -37.14
CA ASN A 10 0.93 -14.35 -37.25
C ASN A 10 1.23 -12.86 -36.98
N ALA A 11 2.18 -12.54 -36.10
CA ALA A 11 2.60 -11.14 -35.86
C ALA A 11 3.37 -10.56 -37.06
N ALA A 12 4.31 -11.32 -37.62
CA ALA A 12 5.03 -10.90 -38.84
C ALA A 12 4.09 -10.79 -40.05
N SER A 13 3.07 -11.65 -40.13
CA SER A 13 1.98 -11.56 -41.11
C SER A 13 1.15 -10.28 -40.96
N ALA A 14 0.85 -9.86 -39.72
CA ALA A 14 0.05 -8.67 -39.46
C ALA A 14 0.79 -7.37 -39.81
N GLU A 15 2.09 -7.28 -39.50
CA GLU A 15 2.93 -6.13 -39.90
C GLU A 15 3.09 -6.06 -41.42
N SER A 16 3.30 -7.20 -42.08
CA SER A 16 3.38 -7.27 -43.55
C SER A 16 2.05 -6.85 -44.21
N GLN A 17 0.91 -7.29 -43.67
CA GLN A 17 -0.41 -6.87 -44.14
C GLN A 17 -0.67 -5.38 -43.92
N ALA A 18 -0.26 -4.82 -42.77
CA ALA A 18 -0.40 -3.39 -42.52
C ALA A 18 0.43 -2.55 -43.51
N ILE A 19 1.68 -2.96 -43.79
CA ILE A 19 2.53 -2.27 -44.77
C ILE A 19 1.93 -2.38 -46.17
N GLN A 20 1.43 -3.55 -46.56
CA GLN A 20 0.77 -3.75 -47.86
C GLN A 20 -0.53 -2.93 -47.97
N MET A 21 -1.32 -2.82 -46.89
CA MET A 21 -2.51 -1.98 -46.85
C MET A 21 -2.15 -0.51 -46.98
N VAL A 22 -1.12 -0.02 -46.29
CA VAL A 22 -0.67 1.39 -46.39
C VAL A 22 -0.15 1.70 -47.80
N LEU A 23 0.64 0.80 -48.38
CA LEU A 23 1.13 0.95 -49.77
C LEU A 23 -0.01 0.89 -50.79
N GLY A 24 -0.94 -0.06 -50.62
CA GLY A 24 -2.11 -0.21 -51.47
C GLY A 24 -3.03 1.01 -51.40
N MET A 25 -3.30 1.52 -50.20
CA MET A 25 -4.10 2.72 -50.00
C MET A 25 -3.39 3.97 -50.54
N GLY A 26 -2.07 4.07 -50.37
CA GLY A 26 -1.26 5.12 -50.98
C GLY A 26 -1.33 5.11 -52.50
N LEU A 27 -1.23 3.93 -53.13
CA LEU A 27 -1.34 3.78 -54.58
C LEU A 27 -2.74 4.20 -55.09
N VAL A 28 -3.80 3.77 -54.41
CA VAL A 28 -5.18 4.14 -54.76
C VAL A 28 -5.37 5.66 -54.68
N VAL A 29 -4.84 6.33 -53.65
CA VAL A 29 -4.90 7.78 -53.52
C VAL A 29 -4.14 8.49 -54.65
N VAL A 30 -2.97 7.98 -55.05
CA VAL A 30 -2.20 8.53 -56.17
C VAL A 30 -2.95 8.39 -57.49
N ILE A 31 -3.53 7.21 -57.76
CA ILE A 31 -4.29 6.95 -59.00
C ILE A 31 -5.54 7.83 -59.05
N LEU A 32 -6.31 7.90 -57.95
CA LEU A 32 -7.50 8.75 -57.87
C LEU A 32 -7.13 10.23 -57.98
N GLY A 33 -6.06 10.67 -57.33
CA GLY A 33 -5.56 12.05 -57.42
C GLY A 33 -5.14 12.42 -58.84
N ALA A 34 -4.43 11.53 -59.54
CA ALA A 34 -4.07 11.72 -60.94
C ALA A 34 -5.32 11.77 -61.84
N ALA A 35 -6.27 10.86 -61.66
CA ALA A 35 -7.52 10.84 -62.43
C ALA A 35 -8.36 12.10 -62.21
N LEU A 36 -8.48 12.58 -60.96
CA LEU A 36 -9.13 13.84 -60.60
C LEU A 36 -8.43 15.03 -61.25
N TRP A 37 -7.09 15.04 -61.28
CA TRP A 37 -6.34 16.09 -61.94
C TRP A 37 -6.60 16.09 -63.45
N PHE A 38 -6.49 14.95 -64.14
CA PHE A 38 -6.71 14.87 -65.59
C PHE A 38 -8.14 15.22 -66.02
N THR A 39 -9.14 14.89 -65.19
CA THR A 39 -10.55 15.14 -65.52
C THR A 39 -11.05 16.52 -65.09
N GLY A 40 -10.43 17.14 -64.07
CA GLY A 40 -10.96 18.32 -63.41
C GLY A 40 -9.95 19.36 -62.96
N SER A 41 -8.70 19.34 -63.45
CA SER A 41 -7.64 20.27 -63.04
C SER A 41 -8.08 21.74 -63.09
N ASN A 42 -8.78 22.16 -64.13
CA ASN A 42 -9.27 23.52 -64.29
C ASN A 42 -10.22 23.94 -63.16
N ARG A 43 -11.13 23.05 -62.74
CA ARG A 43 -12.05 23.29 -61.62
C ARG A 43 -11.30 23.27 -60.29
N ILE A 44 -10.42 22.29 -60.10
CA ILE A 44 -9.61 22.16 -58.88
C ILE A 44 -8.79 23.44 -58.67
N VAL A 45 -8.04 23.89 -59.66
CA VAL A 45 -7.22 25.11 -59.59
C VAL A 45 -8.11 26.33 -59.34
N TYR A 46 -9.22 26.49 -60.07
CA TYR A 46 -10.08 27.66 -59.91
C TYR A 46 -10.71 27.77 -58.53
N TYR A 47 -11.19 26.67 -57.96
CA TYR A 47 -11.90 26.67 -56.68
C TYR A 47 -10.99 26.56 -55.45
N SER A 48 -9.83 25.92 -55.56
CA SER A 48 -8.91 25.76 -54.41
C SER A 48 -7.94 26.94 -54.24
N THR A 49 -7.59 27.66 -55.31
CA THR A 49 -6.66 28.79 -55.21
C THR A 49 -7.10 29.88 -54.23
N PRO A 50 -8.38 30.27 -54.10
CA PRO A 50 -8.82 31.23 -53.08
C PRO A 50 -8.58 30.76 -51.65
N PHE A 51 -8.77 29.47 -51.39
CA PHE A 51 -8.49 28.87 -50.08
C PHE A 51 -7.00 28.98 -49.75
N PHE A 52 -6.12 28.58 -50.68
CA PHE A 52 -4.67 28.71 -50.48
C PHE A 52 -4.21 30.16 -50.36
N LYS A 53 -4.83 31.09 -51.10
CA LYS A 53 -4.60 32.53 -50.91
C LYS A 53 -5.07 32.99 -49.53
N ALA A 54 -6.19 32.50 -49.02
CA ALA A 54 -6.64 32.84 -47.67
C ALA A 54 -5.65 32.34 -46.60
N VAL A 55 -5.13 31.11 -46.73
CA VAL A 55 -4.12 30.55 -45.82
C VAL A 55 -2.79 31.31 -45.92
N ALA A 56 -2.35 31.60 -47.14
CA ALA A 56 -1.11 32.35 -47.39
C ALA A 56 -1.15 33.79 -46.86
N ARG A 57 -2.34 34.33 -46.54
CA ARG A 57 -2.45 35.64 -45.86
C ARG A 57 -1.67 35.66 -44.55
N LEU A 58 -1.44 34.50 -43.91
CA LEU A 58 -0.60 34.39 -42.72
C LEU A 58 0.83 34.89 -42.93
N TYR A 59 1.35 34.92 -44.17
CA TYR A 59 2.64 35.55 -44.45
C TYR A 59 2.68 37.04 -44.12
N SER A 60 1.54 37.74 -44.13
CA SER A 60 1.47 39.14 -43.71
C SER A 60 1.81 39.34 -42.24
N LEU A 61 1.73 38.29 -41.42
CA LEU A 61 2.08 38.31 -40.00
C LEU A 61 3.57 38.06 -39.75
N VAL A 62 4.31 37.58 -40.77
CA VAL A 62 5.74 37.24 -40.65
C VAL A 62 6.58 38.41 -41.20
N PRO A 63 7.55 38.95 -40.44
CA PRO A 63 8.46 39.98 -40.93
C PRO A 63 9.15 39.52 -42.23
N GLY A 64 9.04 40.33 -43.29
CA GLY A 64 9.58 39.99 -44.62
C GLY A 64 8.68 39.10 -45.50
N GLY A 65 7.54 38.61 -44.98
CA GLY A 65 6.61 37.76 -45.74
C GLY A 65 5.79 38.46 -46.83
N GLY A 66 5.83 39.80 -46.87
CA GLY A 66 5.08 40.59 -47.86
C GLY A 66 5.44 40.30 -49.32
N LEU A 67 6.72 40.01 -49.60
CA LEU A 67 7.17 39.64 -50.95
C LEU A 67 6.58 38.30 -51.41
N THR A 68 6.58 37.32 -50.51
CA THR A 68 6.00 35.99 -50.76
C THR A 68 4.48 36.06 -50.90
N TRP A 69 3.81 36.86 -50.07
CA TRP A 69 2.37 37.13 -50.20
C TRP A 69 2.02 37.77 -51.55
N GLY A 70 2.81 38.75 -52.00
CA GLY A 70 2.64 39.38 -53.31
C GLY A 70 2.79 38.37 -54.45
N ARG A 71 3.82 37.51 -54.40
CA ARG A 71 4.02 36.43 -55.37
C ARG A 71 2.86 35.44 -55.40
N ILE A 72 2.37 35.01 -54.24
CA ILE A 72 1.23 34.08 -54.13
C ILE A 72 -0.05 34.74 -54.66
N SER A 73 -0.29 36.01 -54.34
CA SER A 73 -1.45 36.76 -54.84
C SER A 73 -1.44 36.89 -56.36
N TYR A 74 -0.27 37.19 -56.94
CA TYR A 74 -0.07 37.22 -58.38
C TYR A 74 -0.32 35.85 -59.03
N LEU A 75 0.25 34.78 -58.46
CA LEU A 75 0.05 33.41 -58.96
C LEU A 75 -1.42 32.98 -58.88
N HIS A 76 -2.14 33.34 -57.82
CA HIS A 76 -3.58 33.10 -57.71
C HIS A 76 -4.35 33.78 -58.85
N ASP A 77 -4.09 35.06 -59.09
CA ASP A 77 -4.82 35.82 -60.12
C ASP A 77 -4.49 35.28 -61.52
N ALA A 78 -3.23 34.90 -61.77
CA ALA A 78 -2.79 34.25 -63.00
C ALA A 78 -3.44 32.87 -63.21
N PHE A 79 -3.49 32.02 -62.17
CA PHE A 79 -4.08 30.69 -62.24
C PHE A 79 -5.60 30.73 -62.42
N ARG A 80 -6.29 31.75 -61.89
CA ARG A 80 -7.74 31.93 -62.14
C ARG A 80 -8.04 32.47 -63.53
N ALA A 81 -7.17 33.31 -64.09
CA ALA A 81 -7.34 33.82 -65.43
C ALA A 81 -7.16 32.71 -66.49
N ARG A 82 -6.28 31.74 -66.25
CA ARG A 82 -5.99 30.64 -67.18
C ARG A 82 -5.87 29.28 -66.47
N PRO A 83 -6.96 28.75 -65.90
CA PRO A 83 -6.91 27.52 -65.10
C PRO A 83 -6.60 26.27 -65.92
N LYS A 84 -6.79 26.30 -67.26
CA LYS A 84 -6.49 25.17 -68.15
C LYS A 84 -4.99 25.01 -68.44
N ASP A 85 -4.21 26.07 -68.26
CA ASP A 85 -2.80 26.11 -68.67
C ASP A 85 -1.84 25.81 -67.50
N VAL A 86 -2.37 25.55 -66.30
CA VAL A 86 -1.58 25.34 -65.09
C VAL A 86 -1.14 23.88 -64.99
N SER A 87 0.18 23.64 -64.98
CA SER A 87 0.72 22.31 -64.77
C SER A 87 0.52 21.86 -63.31
N ILE A 88 0.43 20.53 -63.08
CA ILE A 88 0.31 19.97 -61.73
C ILE A 88 1.48 20.39 -60.83
N PHE A 89 2.69 20.48 -61.38
CA PHE A 89 3.88 20.83 -60.62
C PHE A 89 3.89 22.30 -60.22
N ASP A 90 3.42 23.20 -61.09
CA ASP A 90 3.31 24.62 -60.77
C ASP A 90 2.22 24.87 -59.73
N PHE A 91 1.12 24.12 -59.80
CA PHE A 91 0.09 24.14 -58.79
C PHE A 91 0.56 23.58 -57.45
N LEU A 92 1.28 22.45 -57.43
CA LEU A 92 1.84 21.88 -56.19
C LEU A 92 2.87 22.82 -55.55
N ARG A 93 3.72 23.49 -56.34
CA ARG A 93 4.64 24.52 -55.83
C ARG A 93 3.90 25.71 -55.24
N PHE A 94 2.79 26.13 -55.86
CA PHE A 94 1.93 27.17 -55.31
C PHE A 94 1.30 26.74 -53.98
N VAL A 95 0.81 25.50 -53.88
CA VAL A 95 0.26 24.93 -52.64
C VAL A 95 1.32 24.87 -51.55
N ASP A 96 2.52 24.36 -51.86
CA ASP A 96 3.64 24.29 -50.93
C ASP A 96 4.02 25.68 -50.40
N MET A 97 4.20 26.64 -51.31
CA MET A 97 4.44 28.04 -50.93
C MET A 97 3.30 28.61 -50.08
N ALA A 98 2.03 28.29 -50.37
CA ALA A 98 0.89 28.83 -49.63
C ALA A 98 0.72 28.22 -48.23
N LEU A 99 1.10 26.96 -48.04
CA LEU A 99 0.88 26.21 -46.79
C LEU A 99 2.02 26.32 -45.77
N LEU A 100 3.23 26.70 -46.19
CA LEU A 100 4.39 26.86 -45.29
C LEU A 100 4.10 27.63 -43.97
N PRO A 101 3.38 28.77 -43.94
CA PRO A 101 3.13 29.49 -42.69
C PRO A 101 2.23 28.70 -41.73
N LEU A 102 1.31 27.89 -42.25
CA LEU A 102 0.46 27.01 -41.46
C LEU A 102 1.28 25.86 -40.85
N VAL A 103 2.22 25.30 -41.61
CA VAL A 103 3.14 24.26 -41.12
C VAL A 103 4.03 24.83 -40.01
N THR A 104 4.58 26.03 -40.19
CA THR A 104 5.38 26.69 -39.15
C THR A 104 4.55 26.98 -37.88
N LEU A 105 3.33 27.49 -38.02
CA LEU A 105 2.42 27.71 -36.90
C LEU A 105 2.13 26.41 -36.15
N MET A 106 1.85 25.33 -36.87
CA MET A 106 1.56 24.03 -36.27
C MET A 106 2.78 23.45 -35.55
N ALA A 107 3.98 23.60 -36.11
CA ALA A 107 5.22 23.19 -35.44
C ALA A 107 5.44 23.98 -34.14
N ILE A 108 5.16 25.29 -34.12
CA ILE A 108 5.24 26.12 -32.91
C ILE A 108 4.22 25.67 -31.87
N VAL A 109 2.97 25.45 -32.27
CA VAL A 109 1.91 24.97 -31.36
C VAL A 109 2.27 23.61 -30.77
N MET A 110 2.74 22.67 -31.60
CA MET A 110 3.18 21.34 -31.15
C MET A 110 4.39 21.44 -30.22
N GLY A 111 5.39 22.26 -30.56
CA GLY A 111 6.54 22.52 -29.69
C GLY A 111 6.14 23.12 -28.34
N GLY A 112 5.21 24.07 -28.34
CA GLY A 112 4.65 24.66 -27.13
C GLY A 112 3.86 23.66 -26.29
N LEU A 113 3.08 22.78 -26.92
CA LEU A 113 2.30 21.73 -26.24
C LEU A 113 3.22 20.67 -25.62
N VAL A 114 4.26 20.26 -26.35
CA VAL A 114 5.32 19.37 -25.84
C VAL A 114 6.01 20.03 -24.65
N ALA A 115 6.51 21.27 -24.78
CA ALA A 115 7.14 22.00 -23.68
C ALA A 115 6.19 22.17 -22.46
N TRP A 116 4.91 22.44 -22.70
CA TRP A 116 3.91 22.55 -21.65
C TRP A 116 3.67 21.23 -20.91
N THR A 117 3.61 20.11 -21.64
CA THR A 117 3.48 18.79 -21.01
C THR A 117 4.71 18.40 -20.19
N PHE A 118 5.91 18.70 -20.68
CA PHE A 118 7.15 18.47 -19.94
C PHE A 118 7.25 19.35 -18.69
N THR A 119 6.84 20.62 -18.75
CA THR A 119 6.94 21.54 -17.60
C THR A 119 5.88 21.31 -16.52
N ARG A 120 4.65 20.89 -16.86
CA ARG A 120 3.58 20.67 -15.87
C ARG A 120 3.48 19.25 -15.30
N LYS A 121 3.71 18.20 -16.10
CA LYS A 121 3.56 16.81 -15.62
C LYS A 121 4.84 16.24 -15.02
N ALA A 122 6.02 16.57 -15.56
CA ALA A 122 7.28 16.09 -14.97
C ALA A 122 7.49 16.60 -13.55
N ASN A 123 7.08 17.85 -13.26
CA ASN A 123 7.18 18.43 -11.92
C ASN A 123 6.22 17.82 -10.88
N LYS A 124 5.15 17.13 -11.28
CA LYS A 124 4.28 16.38 -10.35
C LYS A 124 4.79 14.97 -10.09
N LEU A 125 5.44 14.36 -11.07
CA LEU A 125 6.04 13.01 -10.95
C LEU A 125 7.43 13.03 -10.30
N ALA A 126 8.16 14.15 -10.38
CA ALA A 126 9.52 14.30 -9.87
C ALA A 126 9.62 14.88 -8.45
N ARG A 127 8.52 15.10 -7.73
CA ARG A 127 8.60 15.49 -6.31
C ARG A 127 9.18 14.32 -5.53
N LYS A 128 10.45 14.45 -5.09
CA LYS A 128 11.07 13.55 -4.12
C LYS A 128 10.13 13.49 -2.90
N PRO A 129 9.49 12.35 -2.62
CA PRO A 129 8.53 12.29 -1.53
C PRO A 129 9.27 12.54 -0.22
N THR A 130 8.79 13.49 0.58
CA THR A 130 9.23 13.63 1.96
C THR A 130 8.86 12.36 2.74
N PRO A 131 9.58 11.99 3.81
CA PRO A 131 9.24 10.81 4.62
C PRO A 131 7.77 10.75 5.04
N GLU A 132 7.17 11.89 5.37
CA GLU A 132 5.76 12.03 5.73
C GLU A 132 4.83 11.71 4.54
N SER A 133 5.08 12.33 3.38
CA SER A 133 4.28 12.07 2.16
C SER A 133 4.41 10.62 1.69
N LEU A 134 5.61 10.04 1.80
CA LEU A 134 5.85 8.64 1.48
C LEU A 134 5.08 7.73 2.42
N THR A 135 5.09 8.03 3.72
CA THR A 135 4.34 7.29 4.73
C THR A 135 2.83 7.33 4.46
N GLN A 136 2.31 8.50 4.06
CA GLN A 136 0.90 8.66 3.70
C GLN A 136 0.53 7.93 2.41
N ILE A 137 1.44 7.83 1.43
CA ILE A 137 1.22 7.03 0.21
C ILE A 137 1.25 5.54 0.56
N LEU A 138 2.24 5.11 1.36
CA LEU A 138 2.41 3.71 1.75
C LEU A 138 1.29 3.22 2.68
N SER A 139 0.70 4.08 3.50
CA SER A 139 -0.36 3.70 4.43
C SER A 139 -1.60 3.12 3.73
N ARG A 140 -1.85 3.54 2.48
CA ARG A 140 -2.92 2.98 1.64
C ARG A 140 -2.76 1.48 1.38
N ARG A 141 -1.52 1.00 1.30
CA ARG A 141 -1.18 -0.42 1.07
C ARG A 141 -0.78 -1.13 2.36
N PHE A 142 -0.19 -0.42 3.32
CA PHE A 142 0.35 -0.95 4.56
C PHE A 142 -0.28 -0.23 5.76
N SER A 143 -1.47 -0.69 6.17
CA SER A 143 -2.22 -0.08 7.27
C SER A 143 -1.48 -0.09 8.61
N GLY A 144 -0.52 -0.99 8.83
CA GLY A 144 0.25 -1.09 10.08
C GLY A 144 1.03 0.17 10.47
N VAL A 145 1.31 1.08 9.52
CA VAL A 145 2.00 2.35 9.79
C VAL A 145 1.03 3.46 10.22
N VAL A 146 -0.28 3.30 9.97
CA VAL A 146 -1.31 4.31 10.26
C VAL A 146 -1.30 4.77 11.73
N PRO A 147 -1.15 3.90 12.74
CA PRO A 147 -1.16 4.33 14.15
C PRO A 147 -0.06 5.32 14.52
N VAL A 148 1.08 5.28 13.82
CA VAL A 148 2.25 6.14 14.12
C VAL A 148 2.38 7.33 13.17
N MET A 149 1.62 7.35 12.08
CA MET A 149 1.77 8.34 11.01
C MET A 149 1.57 9.79 11.50
N HIS A 150 0.60 10.02 12.38
CA HIS A 150 0.32 11.36 12.94
C HIS A 150 1.18 11.69 14.18
N LEU A 151 1.87 10.70 14.75
CA LEU A 151 2.71 10.84 15.94
C LEU A 151 4.17 11.20 15.63
N GLY A 152 4.56 11.21 14.34
CA GLY A 152 5.97 11.15 13.89
C GLY A 152 6.93 12.09 14.62
N SER A 153 6.62 13.38 14.72
CA SER A 153 7.48 14.36 15.41
C SER A 153 7.55 14.11 16.93
N GLN A 154 6.44 13.74 17.56
CA GLN A 154 6.37 13.46 18.99
C GLN A 154 7.13 12.19 19.39
N LEU A 155 7.14 11.18 18.51
CA LEU A 155 7.92 9.96 18.70
C LEU A 155 9.41 10.23 18.63
N ILE A 156 9.86 11.09 17.71
CA ILE A 156 11.27 11.48 17.58
C ILE A 156 11.74 12.26 18.81
N LEU A 157 10.87 13.11 19.36
CA LEU A 157 11.16 13.91 20.56
C LEU A 157 10.97 13.14 21.88
N ASP A 158 10.64 11.85 21.84
CA ASP A 158 10.35 10.98 23.00
C ASP A 158 9.31 11.56 23.97
N GLN A 159 8.33 12.31 23.44
CA GLN A 159 7.28 12.97 24.24
C GLN A 159 6.16 12.02 24.68
N LEU A 160 6.15 10.80 24.14
CA LEU A 160 5.07 9.83 24.32
C LEU A 160 5.54 8.67 25.22
N PRO A 161 5.30 8.73 26.54
CA PRO A 161 5.84 7.74 27.49
C PRO A 161 5.33 6.31 27.24
N LYS A 162 4.12 6.15 26.69
CA LYS A 162 3.57 4.85 26.29
C LYS A 162 4.34 4.20 25.14
N TRP A 163 5.00 5.01 24.31
CA TRP A 163 5.77 4.59 23.14
C TRP A 163 7.26 4.39 23.40
N ARG A 164 7.70 4.51 24.66
CA ARG A 164 9.10 4.29 25.09
C ARG A 164 9.70 2.98 24.56
N ARG A 165 11.02 2.94 24.39
CA ARG A 165 11.75 1.72 24.02
C ARG A 165 11.58 0.61 25.06
N GLN A 166 12.00 -0.61 24.72
CA GLN A 166 12.00 -1.74 25.67
C GLN A 166 12.82 -1.40 26.93
N ILE A 167 12.43 -1.96 28.07
CA ILE A 167 13.26 -1.88 29.29
C ILE A 167 14.35 -2.96 29.23
N TRP A 168 15.56 -2.59 29.60
CA TRP A 168 16.67 -3.53 29.78
C TRP A 168 16.68 -4.14 31.19
N PRO A 169 17.22 -5.35 31.39
CA PRO A 169 17.31 -5.97 32.71
C PRO A 169 17.86 -5.01 33.79
N GLU A 170 18.94 -4.30 33.49
CA GLU A 170 19.65 -3.44 34.43
C GLU A 170 18.79 -2.23 34.81
N GLU A 171 18.01 -1.70 33.88
CA GLU A 171 17.09 -0.59 34.15
C GLU A 171 15.95 -1.01 35.08
N VAL A 172 15.46 -2.26 34.96
CA VAL A 172 14.49 -2.79 35.92
C VAL A 172 15.13 -2.85 37.30
N LEU A 173 16.33 -3.41 37.41
CA LEU A 173 17.03 -3.58 38.69
C LEU A 173 17.37 -2.25 39.37
N MET A 174 17.80 -1.25 38.60
CA MET A 174 18.18 0.05 39.16
C MET A 174 16.98 0.94 39.49
N LYS A 175 15.92 0.94 38.67
CA LYS A 175 14.85 1.95 38.75
C LYS A 175 13.57 1.44 39.39
N HIS A 176 13.24 0.14 39.27
CA HIS A 176 11.97 -0.37 39.81
C HIS A 176 12.05 -0.64 41.31
N LYS A 177 10.91 -0.43 41.98
CA LYS A 177 10.71 -0.75 43.38
C LYS A 177 9.38 -1.49 43.51
N ILE A 178 9.34 -2.56 44.30
CA ILE A 178 8.12 -3.29 44.62
C ILE A 178 7.85 -3.11 46.10
N ASN A 179 6.63 -2.68 46.44
CA ASN A 179 6.24 -2.37 47.81
C ASN A 179 7.23 -1.41 48.52
N GLY A 180 7.78 -0.45 47.75
CA GLY A 180 8.78 0.52 48.23
C GLY A 180 10.20 -0.02 48.39
N LYS A 181 10.41 -1.34 48.27
CA LYS A 181 11.73 -1.97 48.37
C LYS A 181 12.45 -1.96 47.01
N PRO A 182 13.74 -1.58 46.94
CA PRO A 182 14.51 -1.66 45.71
C PRO A 182 14.80 -3.11 45.32
N MET A 183 15.02 -3.35 44.02
CA MET A 183 15.44 -4.66 43.50
C MET A 183 16.90 -4.99 43.83
N LEU A 184 17.70 -3.96 44.15
CA LEU A 184 19.11 -4.08 44.49
C LEU A 184 19.33 -3.62 45.94
N THR A 185 20.09 -4.39 46.70
CA THR A 185 20.60 -4.02 48.03
C THR A 185 22.11 -4.23 48.00
N ASP A 186 22.90 -3.18 48.20
CA ASP A 186 24.38 -3.23 48.19
C ASP A 186 24.96 -3.91 46.94
N ASN A 187 24.46 -3.54 45.75
CA ASN A 187 24.77 -4.16 44.45
C ASN A 187 24.46 -5.66 44.32
N LYS A 188 23.80 -6.27 45.32
CA LYS A 188 23.29 -7.64 45.24
C LYS A 188 21.83 -7.62 44.82
N VAL A 189 21.50 -8.56 43.95
CA VAL A 189 20.16 -8.76 43.43
C VAL A 189 19.25 -9.35 44.50
N ASN A 190 18.12 -8.70 44.76
CA ASN A 190 17.08 -9.22 45.64
C ASN A 190 16.13 -10.13 44.86
N LEU A 191 16.38 -11.45 44.94
CA LEU A 191 15.61 -12.47 44.24
C LEU A 191 14.11 -12.42 44.55
N ASP A 192 13.73 -12.15 45.80
CA ASP A 192 12.32 -12.10 46.19
C ASP A 192 11.58 -10.94 45.50
N GLN A 193 12.26 -9.79 45.33
CA GLN A 193 11.66 -8.65 44.62
C GLN A 193 11.53 -8.94 43.12
N ILE A 194 12.53 -9.59 42.50
CA ILE A 194 12.45 -10.01 41.09
C ILE A 194 11.32 -11.03 40.88
N ARG A 195 11.19 -11.99 41.80
CA ARG A 195 10.10 -12.96 41.78
C ARG A 195 8.75 -12.27 41.79
N LEU A 196 8.55 -11.34 42.72
CA LEU A 196 7.31 -10.55 42.82
C LEU A 196 7.07 -9.71 41.55
N TYR A 197 8.12 -9.16 40.95
CA TYR A 197 8.04 -8.41 39.69
C TYR A 197 7.48 -9.27 38.57
N PHE A 198 8.07 -10.43 38.33
CA PHE A 198 7.63 -11.31 37.24
C PHE A 198 6.31 -12.01 37.53
N GLN A 199 5.97 -12.28 38.80
CA GLN A 199 4.63 -12.74 39.16
C GLN A 199 3.56 -11.68 38.89
N GLY A 200 3.95 -10.39 38.88
CA GLY A 200 3.09 -9.28 38.50
C GLY A 200 1.95 -9.04 39.49
N GLU A 201 2.19 -9.30 40.78
CA GLU A 201 1.23 -9.14 41.89
C GLU A 201 -0.19 -9.63 41.53
N PRO A 202 -0.43 -10.95 41.41
CA PRO A 202 -1.73 -11.45 40.98
C PRO A 202 -2.83 -11.01 41.95
N ARG A 203 -3.80 -10.24 41.45
CA ARG A 203 -4.96 -9.74 42.21
C ARG A 203 -6.23 -10.44 41.79
N LEU A 204 -7.10 -10.75 42.74
CA LEU A 204 -8.44 -11.24 42.45
C LEU A 204 -9.27 -10.14 41.79
N MET A 205 -9.86 -10.42 40.63
CA MET A 205 -10.73 -9.49 39.93
C MET A 205 -12.08 -9.39 40.63
N LYS A 206 -12.54 -8.17 40.98
CA LYS A 206 -13.82 -7.93 41.65
C LYS A 206 -14.97 -8.60 40.88
N GLY A 207 -15.80 -9.37 41.60
CA GLY A 207 -16.95 -10.08 41.02
C GLY A 207 -16.60 -11.35 40.23
N THR A 208 -15.33 -11.74 40.17
CA THR A 208 -14.90 -12.98 39.52
C THR A 208 -13.92 -13.75 40.40
N ASN A 209 -13.98 -15.08 40.40
CA ASN A 209 -13.01 -15.92 41.11
C ASN A 209 -11.75 -16.14 40.26
N ARG A 210 -11.20 -15.06 39.69
CA ARG A 210 -10.09 -15.11 38.72
C ARG A 210 -9.00 -14.13 39.10
N LEU A 211 -7.76 -14.54 38.88
CA LEU A 211 -6.59 -13.70 39.09
C LEU A 211 -6.29 -12.87 37.84
N LYS A 212 -5.80 -11.66 38.07
CA LYS A 212 -5.19 -10.81 37.06
C LYS A 212 -3.76 -10.51 37.50
N SER A 213 -2.80 -10.94 36.71
CA SER A 213 -1.38 -10.59 36.86
C SER A 213 -1.05 -9.47 35.88
N HIS A 214 -0.22 -8.52 36.31
CA HIS A 214 0.31 -7.50 35.40
C HIS A 214 1.16 -8.12 34.27
N MET A 215 1.85 -9.23 34.56
CA MET A 215 2.81 -9.83 33.63
C MET A 215 2.22 -10.98 32.80
N LEU A 216 1.14 -11.64 33.27
CA LEU A 216 0.52 -12.77 32.56
C LEU A 216 -0.89 -12.47 32.01
N GLY A 217 -1.46 -11.31 32.34
CA GLY A 217 -2.83 -10.95 31.97
C GLY A 217 -3.88 -11.61 32.88
N VAL A 218 -5.08 -11.81 32.34
CA VAL A 218 -6.19 -12.45 33.07
C VAL A 218 -6.03 -13.97 33.09
N GLN A 219 -6.31 -14.60 34.23
CA GLN A 219 -6.46 -16.05 34.33
C GLN A 219 -7.74 -16.48 33.61
N LEU A 220 -7.59 -17.23 32.53
CA LEU A 220 -8.70 -17.68 31.69
C LEU A 220 -9.34 -18.94 32.25
N VAL A 221 -8.50 -19.89 32.66
CA VAL A 221 -8.90 -21.22 33.14
C VAL A 221 -8.61 -21.32 34.64
N SER A 222 -9.64 -21.65 35.41
CA SER A 222 -9.51 -22.01 36.82
C SER A 222 -10.11 -23.38 37.03
N VAL A 223 -9.25 -24.37 37.17
CA VAL A 223 -9.63 -25.79 37.31
C VAL A 223 -10.61 -26.01 38.46
N MET A 224 -10.45 -25.28 39.57
CA MET A 224 -11.37 -25.37 40.71
C MET A 224 -12.81 -24.92 40.37
N HIS A 225 -12.94 -23.86 39.58
CA HIS A 225 -14.22 -23.18 39.37
C HIS A 225 -14.89 -23.55 38.05
N ASP A 226 -14.13 -24.06 37.08
CA ASP A 226 -14.61 -24.39 35.73
C ASP A 226 -15.05 -25.85 35.59
N ARG A 227 -14.85 -26.67 36.63
CA ARG A 227 -15.17 -28.09 36.60
C ARG A 227 -16.68 -28.29 36.43
N GLY A 228 -17.08 -28.94 35.33
CA GLY A 228 -18.47 -29.29 35.05
C GLY A 228 -19.32 -28.17 34.42
N ILE A 229 -18.75 -27.00 34.14
CA ILE A 229 -19.46 -25.88 33.52
C ILE A 229 -19.02 -25.74 32.07
N LYS A 230 -19.99 -25.61 31.14
CA LYS A 230 -19.68 -25.28 29.74
C LYS A 230 -19.30 -23.79 29.66
N VAL A 231 -18.01 -23.52 29.58
CA VAL A 231 -17.44 -22.17 29.58
C VAL A 231 -16.92 -21.79 28.20
N VAL A 232 -17.22 -20.57 27.77
CA VAL A 232 -16.59 -19.92 26.61
C VAL A 232 -15.43 -19.06 27.11
N TYR A 233 -14.22 -19.64 27.15
CA TYR A 233 -13.04 -18.99 27.73
C TYR A 233 -12.65 -17.64 27.10
N PRO A 234 -12.76 -17.43 25.77
CA PRO A 234 -12.43 -16.14 25.16
C PRO A 234 -13.19 -14.94 25.74
N ASP A 235 -14.38 -15.15 26.31
CA ASP A 235 -15.17 -14.07 26.90
C ASP A 235 -14.56 -13.46 28.15
N ARG A 236 -13.62 -14.17 28.78
CA ARG A 236 -12.93 -13.77 29.99
C ARG A 236 -11.69 -12.92 29.73
N MET A 237 -11.24 -12.85 28.48
CA MET A 237 -10.08 -12.04 28.09
C MET A 237 -10.36 -10.54 28.29
N SER A 238 -9.29 -9.76 28.39
CA SER A 238 -9.39 -8.30 28.29
C SER A 238 -9.95 -7.89 26.92
N ALA A 239 -10.48 -6.66 26.79
CA ALA A 239 -10.98 -6.18 25.50
C ALA A 239 -9.91 -6.27 24.40
N THR A 240 -8.67 -5.90 24.72
CA THR A 240 -7.51 -6.05 23.83
C THR A 240 -7.25 -7.53 23.51
N GLY A 241 -7.28 -8.40 24.52
CA GLY A 241 -7.07 -9.83 24.36
C GLY A 241 -8.14 -10.50 23.50
N LYS A 242 -9.41 -10.10 23.58
CA LYS A 242 -10.50 -10.59 22.72
C LYS A 242 -10.26 -10.26 21.25
N VAL A 243 -9.87 -9.02 20.96
CA VAL A 243 -9.54 -8.59 19.59
C VAL A 243 -8.33 -9.37 19.08
N MET A 244 -7.27 -9.48 19.88
CA MET A 244 -6.08 -10.24 19.51
C MET A 244 -6.39 -11.73 19.31
N TYR A 245 -7.21 -12.33 20.17
CA TYR A 245 -7.70 -13.70 20.01
C TYR A 245 -8.38 -13.88 18.68
N ALA A 246 -9.36 -13.04 18.35
CA ALA A 246 -10.16 -13.15 17.13
C ALA A 246 -9.27 -13.08 15.88
N LEU A 247 -8.38 -12.08 15.82
CA LEU A 247 -7.44 -11.88 14.73
C LEU A 247 -6.52 -13.09 14.56
N LEU A 248 -5.92 -13.56 15.66
CA LEU A 248 -4.98 -14.66 15.61
C LEU A 248 -5.66 -16.01 15.30
N VAL A 249 -6.88 -16.25 15.78
CA VAL A 249 -7.66 -17.45 15.45
C VAL A 249 -8.05 -17.45 13.97
N ALA A 250 -8.54 -16.33 13.45
CA ALA A 250 -8.90 -16.18 12.05
C ALA A 250 -7.70 -16.53 11.15
N HIS A 251 -6.53 -15.98 11.46
CA HIS A 251 -5.32 -16.28 10.69
C HIS A 251 -4.78 -17.70 10.90
N ALA A 252 -4.78 -18.23 12.13
CA ALA A 252 -4.22 -19.55 12.45
C ALA A 252 -5.09 -20.72 11.96
N PHE A 253 -6.41 -20.57 12.01
CA PHE A 253 -7.31 -21.70 11.81
C PHE A 253 -8.42 -21.45 10.77
N GLY A 254 -8.68 -20.20 10.39
CA GLY A 254 -9.77 -19.85 9.46
C GLY A 254 -9.47 -20.05 7.97
N GLY A 255 -8.31 -20.61 7.60
CA GLY A 255 -7.99 -20.93 6.21
C GLY A 255 -7.81 -19.69 5.33
N LYS A 256 -8.35 -19.70 4.10
CA LYS A 256 -8.28 -18.55 3.18
C LYS A 256 -9.21 -17.43 3.62
N GLU A 257 -10.46 -17.76 3.94
CA GLU A 257 -11.47 -16.80 4.42
C GLU A 257 -11.01 -16.11 5.71
N GLY A 258 -10.45 -16.85 6.66
CA GLY A 258 -9.92 -16.26 7.89
C GLY A 258 -8.71 -15.34 7.71
N LYS A 259 -7.94 -15.51 6.62
CA LYS A 259 -6.87 -14.57 6.27
C LYS A 259 -7.44 -13.27 5.69
N GLU A 260 -8.47 -13.36 4.85
CA GLU A 260 -9.18 -12.20 4.32
C GLU A 260 -9.89 -11.43 5.46
N ASP A 261 -10.53 -12.14 6.38
CA ASP A 261 -11.15 -11.55 7.57
C ASP A 261 -10.12 -10.87 8.48
N TYR A 262 -8.97 -11.53 8.70
CA TYR A 262 -7.86 -10.97 9.46
C TYR A 262 -7.36 -9.66 8.84
N GLU A 263 -7.10 -9.65 7.53
CA GLU A 263 -6.62 -8.45 6.82
C GLU A 263 -7.64 -7.31 6.87
N ARG A 264 -8.93 -7.63 6.70
CA ARG A 264 -10.02 -6.67 6.81
C ARG A 264 -10.09 -6.06 8.21
N ALA A 265 -10.21 -6.89 9.25
CA ALA A 265 -10.31 -6.42 10.62
C ALA A 265 -9.05 -5.63 11.04
N MET A 266 -7.87 -6.06 10.58
CA MET A 266 -6.61 -5.35 10.83
C MET A 266 -6.59 -3.95 10.20
N ASN A 267 -7.03 -3.85 8.95
CA ASN A 267 -7.12 -2.56 8.26
C ASN A 267 -8.10 -1.64 8.97
N GLU A 268 -9.29 -2.13 9.31
CA GLU A 268 -10.31 -1.37 10.03
C GLU A 268 -9.79 -0.85 11.40
N LEU A 269 -9.11 -1.71 12.18
CA LEU A 269 -8.49 -1.32 13.45
C LEU A 269 -7.38 -0.26 13.26
N ASN A 270 -6.49 -0.47 12.29
CA ASN A 270 -5.39 0.45 12.03
C ASN A 270 -5.90 1.83 11.58
N TYR A 271 -6.91 1.88 10.70
CA TYR A 271 -7.50 3.15 10.27
C TYR A 271 -8.28 3.83 11.38
N SER A 272 -8.87 3.09 12.32
CA SER A 272 -9.53 3.68 13.50
C SER A 272 -8.56 4.46 14.41
N CYS A 273 -7.26 4.16 14.36
CA CYS A 273 -6.23 4.86 15.14
C CYS A 273 -6.02 6.32 14.70
N THR A 274 -6.46 6.70 13.50
CA THR A 274 -6.25 8.06 12.95
C THR A 274 -6.96 9.16 13.75
N ALA A 275 -8.04 8.81 14.45
CA ALA A 275 -8.83 9.76 15.23
C ALA A 275 -8.30 9.98 16.66
N HIS A 276 -7.44 9.08 17.17
CA HIS A 276 -7.01 9.10 18.56
C HIS A 276 -5.64 9.77 18.70
N PRO A 277 -5.45 10.75 19.61
CA PRO A 277 -4.19 11.51 19.73
C PRO A 277 -2.97 10.67 20.14
N GLU A 278 -3.19 9.54 20.80
CA GLU A 278 -2.13 8.59 21.17
C GLU A 278 -1.96 7.41 20.18
N GLY A 279 -2.74 7.38 19.09
CA GLY A 279 -2.75 6.29 18.12
C GLY A 279 -3.36 4.97 18.61
N LEU A 280 -4.35 5.04 19.52
CA LEU A 280 -5.08 3.88 20.02
C LEU A 280 -6.24 3.50 19.09
N PRO A 281 -6.54 2.22 18.90
CA PRO A 281 -7.63 1.79 18.04
C PRO A 281 -8.98 1.86 18.76
N ASN A 282 -10.04 1.97 17.98
CA ASN A 282 -11.37 1.63 18.46
C ASN A 282 -11.58 0.10 18.37
N LEU A 283 -11.46 -0.60 19.50
CA LEU A 283 -11.57 -2.06 19.57
C LEU A 283 -12.95 -2.60 19.15
N THR A 284 -14.01 -1.79 19.25
CA THR A 284 -15.39 -2.21 18.91
C THR A 284 -15.55 -2.53 17.42
N VAL A 285 -14.70 -1.97 16.56
CA VAL A 285 -14.73 -2.20 15.11
C VAL A 285 -14.42 -3.68 14.79
N ALA A 286 -13.64 -4.36 15.64
CA ALA A 286 -13.31 -5.76 15.48
C ALA A 286 -14.24 -6.72 16.27
N GLN A 287 -15.40 -6.25 16.74
CA GLN A 287 -16.33 -7.12 17.47
C GLN A 287 -16.88 -8.24 16.57
N TRP A 288 -17.14 -7.96 15.30
CA TRP A 288 -17.71 -8.93 14.36
C TRP A 288 -16.81 -10.15 14.15
N ILE A 289 -15.49 -9.95 14.08
CA ILE A 289 -14.53 -11.06 13.89
C ILE A 289 -14.42 -11.89 15.17
N PHE A 290 -14.55 -11.25 16.34
CA PHE A 290 -14.63 -11.97 17.60
C PHE A 290 -15.86 -12.86 17.62
N ASP A 291 -17.05 -12.34 17.31
CA ASP A 291 -18.29 -13.11 17.33
C ASP A 291 -18.24 -14.30 16.36
N LYS A 292 -17.60 -14.14 15.18
CA LYS A 292 -17.40 -15.19 14.19
C LYS A 292 -16.48 -16.32 14.68
N TYR A 293 -15.38 -15.99 15.35
CA TYR A 293 -14.34 -16.96 15.75
C TYR A 293 -14.36 -17.35 17.23
N ARG A 294 -15.29 -16.80 18.02
CA ARG A 294 -15.42 -16.95 19.48
C ARG A 294 -15.42 -18.40 19.96
N THR A 295 -16.08 -19.30 19.23
CA THR A 295 -16.27 -20.71 19.63
C THR A 295 -15.49 -21.67 18.75
N HIS A 296 -14.38 -21.23 18.15
CA HIS A 296 -13.60 -22.06 17.24
C HIS A 296 -12.97 -23.28 17.95
N GLU A 297 -13.27 -24.49 17.50
CA GLU A 297 -12.90 -25.75 18.15
C GLU A 297 -11.39 -25.92 18.38
N LYS A 298 -10.56 -25.68 17.35
CA LYS A 298 -9.09 -25.79 17.48
C LYS A 298 -8.51 -24.77 18.49
N ALA A 299 -9.15 -23.62 18.63
CA ALA A 299 -8.75 -22.61 19.60
C ALA A 299 -9.18 -23.06 21.01
N ALA A 300 -10.35 -23.68 21.15
CA ALA A 300 -10.82 -24.24 22.42
C ALA A 300 -9.82 -25.24 23.03
N ASN A 301 -9.18 -26.07 22.20
CA ASN A 301 -8.20 -27.07 22.64
C ASN A 301 -6.94 -26.46 23.28
N LEU A 302 -6.54 -25.24 22.89
CA LEU A 302 -5.36 -24.56 23.46
C LEU A 302 -5.57 -24.17 24.93
N PHE A 303 -6.82 -23.95 25.39
CA PHE A 303 -7.12 -23.64 26.79
C PHE A 303 -6.87 -24.84 27.73
N ALA A 304 -6.80 -26.06 27.21
CA ALA A 304 -6.42 -27.23 28.02
C ALA A 304 -4.95 -27.20 28.46
N VAL A 305 -4.12 -26.38 27.82
CA VAL A 305 -2.68 -26.25 28.10
C VAL A 305 -2.37 -24.90 28.71
N HIS A 306 -2.88 -23.82 28.12
CA HIS A 306 -2.53 -22.45 28.49
C HIS A 306 -3.65 -21.80 29.29
N HIS A 307 -3.36 -21.45 30.54
CA HIS A 307 -4.37 -20.96 31.49
C HIS A 307 -4.38 -19.44 31.63
N TRP A 308 -3.33 -18.76 31.18
CA TRP A 308 -3.19 -17.30 31.24
C TRP A 308 -3.40 -16.65 29.88
N GLU A 309 -3.98 -15.46 29.87
CA GLU A 309 -4.29 -14.70 28.66
C GLU A 309 -3.06 -14.52 27.75
N TYR A 310 -1.93 -14.10 28.31
CA TYR A 310 -0.75 -13.83 27.50
C TYR A 310 -0.02 -15.10 27.06
N THR A 311 0.01 -16.17 27.87
CA THR A 311 0.59 -17.46 27.43
C THR A 311 -0.25 -18.11 26.35
N TYR A 312 -1.58 -17.99 26.46
CA TYR A 312 -2.52 -18.44 25.43
C TYR A 312 -2.33 -17.66 24.12
N LEU A 313 -2.28 -16.32 24.17
CA LEU A 313 -2.09 -15.49 22.97
C LEU A 313 -0.70 -15.72 22.35
N TYR A 314 0.33 -15.94 23.18
CA TYR A 314 1.66 -16.35 22.73
C TYR A 314 1.59 -17.67 21.92
N ALA A 315 0.93 -18.70 22.47
CA ALA A 315 0.75 -19.99 21.83
C ALA A 315 -0.04 -19.88 20.52
N LEU A 316 -1.12 -19.10 20.53
CA LEU A 316 -1.96 -18.89 19.37
C LEU A 316 -1.20 -18.14 18.26
N PHE A 317 -0.40 -17.13 18.61
CA PHE A 317 0.43 -16.43 17.63
C PHE A 317 1.53 -17.34 17.05
N PHE A 318 2.11 -18.22 17.86
CA PHE A 318 3.03 -19.25 17.39
C PHE A 318 2.36 -20.14 16.32
N MET A 319 1.09 -20.55 16.53
CA MET A 319 0.33 -21.30 15.53
C MET A 319 0.01 -20.47 14.28
N ALA A 320 -0.37 -19.19 14.44
CA ALA A 320 -0.62 -18.29 13.32
C ALA A 320 0.61 -18.13 12.41
N LYS A 321 1.82 -17.98 13.00
CA LYS A 321 3.08 -17.89 12.25
C LYS A 321 3.43 -19.18 11.49
N ARG A 322 2.97 -20.35 11.93
CA ARG A 322 3.15 -21.61 11.18
C ARG A 322 2.32 -21.65 9.90
N GLN A 323 1.21 -20.92 9.84
CA GLN A 323 0.25 -20.94 8.73
C GLN A 323 0.48 -19.82 7.69
N GLY A 324 1.28 -18.81 8.03
CA GLY A 324 1.55 -17.69 7.15
C GLY A 324 2.44 -16.63 7.78
N LYS A 325 2.78 -15.62 6.97
CA LYS A 325 3.63 -14.50 7.40
C LYS A 325 2.77 -13.47 8.13
N VAL A 326 2.69 -13.60 9.45
CA VAL A 326 2.13 -12.56 10.34
C VAL A 326 3.25 -11.94 11.15
N THR A 327 3.23 -10.61 11.21
CA THR A 327 4.25 -9.84 11.93
C THR A 327 3.59 -8.93 12.95
N HIS A 328 4.26 -8.70 14.07
CA HIS A 328 3.80 -7.77 15.11
C HIS A 328 3.69 -6.32 14.60
N ARG A 329 4.26 -6.01 13.43
CA ARG A 329 4.20 -4.70 12.77
C ARG A 329 2.80 -4.35 12.26
N GLN A 330 1.90 -5.32 12.17
CA GLN A 330 0.53 -5.08 11.72
C GLN A 330 -0.33 -4.46 12.83
N TRP A 331 0.02 -4.65 14.11
CA TRP A 331 -0.69 -4.13 15.28
C TRP A 331 0.21 -3.25 16.16
N ILE A 332 0.92 -2.29 15.55
CA ILE A 332 1.84 -1.40 16.28
C ILE A 332 1.12 -0.59 17.38
N TRP A 333 -0.16 -0.29 17.19
CA TRP A 333 -1.04 0.32 18.19
C TRP A 333 -1.17 -0.47 19.50
N LEU A 334 -0.82 -1.76 19.50
CA LEU A 334 -0.86 -2.59 20.70
C LEU A 334 0.18 -2.14 21.72
N LYS A 335 1.30 -1.54 21.28
CA LYS A 335 2.37 -1.09 22.17
C LYS A 335 1.90 -0.09 23.26
N PRO A 336 1.21 1.01 22.92
CA PRO A 336 0.66 1.92 23.93
C PRO A 336 -0.60 1.38 24.64
N GLN A 337 -1.34 0.44 24.03
CA GLN A 337 -2.58 -0.11 24.58
C GLN A 337 -2.31 -1.18 25.66
N ASP A 338 -1.45 -2.15 25.34
CA ASP A 338 -1.01 -3.23 26.22
C ASP A 338 0.45 -3.56 25.90
N ARG A 339 1.33 -2.89 26.63
CA ARG A 339 2.77 -2.95 26.42
C ARG A 339 3.35 -4.34 26.67
N ILE A 340 2.90 -5.03 27.71
CA ILE A 340 3.38 -6.37 28.05
C ILE A 340 2.97 -7.32 26.93
N LEU A 341 1.70 -7.32 26.53
CA LEU A 341 1.22 -8.16 25.44
C LEU A 341 1.95 -7.88 24.12
N PHE A 342 2.24 -6.61 23.80
CA PHE A 342 3.03 -6.27 22.61
C PHE A 342 4.40 -6.95 22.60
N TYR A 343 5.16 -6.88 23.71
CA TYR A 343 6.47 -7.53 23.79
C TYR A 343 6.38 -9.05 23.86
N VAL A 344 5.35 -9.60 24.51
CA VAL A 344 5.06 -11.04 24.51
C VAL A 344 4.92 -11.56 23.08
N LEU A 345 4.11 -10.90 22.26
CA LEU A 345 3.92 -11.31 20.86
C LEU A 345 5.18 -11.07 20.02
N ASN A 346 5.93 -10.00 20.27
CA ASN A 346 7.20 -9.75 19.58
C ASN A 346 8.26 -10.82 19.89
N THR A 347 8.23 -11.36 21.11
CA THR A 347 9.12 -12.41 21.58
C THR A 347 8.88 -13.77 20.90
N VAL A 348 7.69 -14.03 20.34
CA VAL A 348 7.36 -15.32 19.70
C VAL A 348 8.36 -15.67 18.58
N LEU A 349 9.02 -16.84 18.70
CA LEU A 349 10.12 -17.37 17.87
C LEU A 349 11.52 -16.78 18.09
N ARG A 350 11.72 -15.88 19.06
CA ARG A 350 13.07 -15.43 19.46
C ARG A 350 13.75 -16.51 20.30
N LYS A 351 15.07 -16.43 20.49
CA LYS A 351 15.78 -17.31 21.44
C LYS A 351 15.77 -16.74 22.86
N VAL A 352 15.87 -15.42 22.95
CA VAL A 352 15.92 -14.66 24.21
C VAL A 352 14.72 -13.71 24.24
N PRO A 353 13.89 -13.75 25.30
CA PRO A 353 12.75 -12.86 25.45
C PRO A 353 13.17 -11.43 25.79
N HIS A 354 12.29 -10.48 25.53
CA HIS A 354 12.41 -9.16 26.18
C HIS A 354 12.15 -9.28 27.68
N THR A 355 12.80 -8.46 28.51
CA THR A 355 12.60 -8.42 29.97
C THR A 355 11.13 -8.31 30.36
N GLU A 356 10.38 -7.47 29.66
CA GLU A 356 8.94 -7.25 29.91
C GLU A 356 8.06 -8.47 29.54
N SER A 357 8.59 -9.43 28.78
CA SER A 357 7.89 -10.66 28.36
C SER A 357 8.45 -11.94 28.99
N ALA A 358 9.49 -11.84 29.80
CA ALA A 358 10.23 -13.00 30.31
C ALA A 358 9.34 -13.92 31.17
N ALA A 359 8.44 -13.35 31.99
CA ALA A 359 7.49 -14.13 32.78
C ALA A 359 6.59 -15.02 31.92
N VAL A 360 6.03 -14.48 30.84
CA VAL A 360 5.17 -15.24 29.91
C VAL A 360 5.96 -16.31 29.17
N TRP A 361 7.21 -16.00 28.80
CA TRP A 361 8.10 -16.98 28.16
C TRP A 361 8.33 -18.20 29.05
N CYS A 362 8.70 -17.98 30.31
CA CYS A 362 8.90 -19.05 31.29
C CYS A 362 7.62 -19.83 31.56
N GLN A 363 6.51 -19.13 31.79
CA GLN A 363 5.22 -19.76 32.07
C GLN A 363 4.74 -20.58 30.87
N PHE A 364 4.90 -20.09 29.64
CA PHE A 364 4.52 -20.82 28.43
C PHE A 364 5.30 -22.13 28.27
N ASP A 365 6.62 -22.11 28.51
CA ASP A 365 7.44 -23.32 28.47
C ASP A 365 7.05 -24.31 29.58
N PHE A 366 6.80 -23.81 30.79
CA PHE A 366 6.31 -24.62 31.91
C PHE A 366 4.97 -25.29 31.61
N GLU A 367 3.97 -24.53 31.13
CA GLU A 367 2.64 -25.06 30.75
C GLU A 367 2.75 -26.15 29.69
N ARG A 368 3.63 -25.98 28.70
CA ARG A 368 3.88 -27.00 27.66
C ARG A 368 4.54 -28.25 28.22
N LYS A 369 5.52 -28.10 29.10
CA LYS A 369 6.20 -29.23 29.77
C LYS A 369 5.21 -30.00 30.66
N ALA A 370 4.38 -29.29 31.41
CA ALA A 370 3.33 -29.88 32.23
C ALA A 370 2.34 -30.69 31.37
N ALA A 371 1.82 -30.09 30.29
CA ALA A 371 0.90 -30.78 29.39
C ALA A 371 1.54 -32.00 28.71
N LYS A 372 2.82 -31.94 28.33
CA LYS A 372 3.56 -33.10 27.78
C LYS A 372 3.70 -34.23 28.79
N ALA A 373 3.79 -33.90 30.08
CA ALA A 373 3.81 -34.87 31.17
C ALA A 373 2.40 -35.35 31.59
N GLY A 374 1.32 -34.85 30.95
CA GLY A 374 -0.05 -35.15 31.35
C GLY A 374 -0.48 -34.48 32.66
N LEU A 375 0.25 -33.44 33.09
CA LEU A 375 0.00 -32.68 34.31
C LEU A 375 -0.67 -31.34 34.00
N VAL A 376 -1.43 -30.85 34.97
CA VAL A 376 -2.10 -29.54 34.91
C VAL A 376 -1.23 -28.54 35.68
N PRO A 377 -1.00 -27.31 35.18
CA PRO A 377 -0.11 -26.31 35.80
C PRO A 377 -0.77 -25.62 37.01
N ILE A 378 -1.09 -26.40 38.04
CA ILE A 378 -1.69 -25.97 39.30
C ILE A 378 -0.91 -26.56 40.48
N SER A 379 -0.94 -25.87 41.61
CA SER A 379 -0.40 -26.37 42.87
C SER A 379 -1.19 -27.58 43.37
N PRO A 380 -0.66 -28.39 44.31
CA PRO A 380 -1.41 -29.48 44.93
C PRO A 380 -2.72 -29.04 45.61
N GLN A 381 -2.77 -27.78 46.06
CA GLN A 381 -3.96 -27.16 46.65
C GLN A 381 -4.93 -26.63 45.57
N GLY A 382 -4.59 -26.75 44.29
CA GLY A 382 -5.38 -26.35 43.12
C GLY A 382 -5.27 -24.87 42.71
N TYR A 383 -4.38 -24.10 43.33
CA TYR A 383 -4.13 -22.71 42.93
C TYR A 383 -3.27 -22.65 41.65
N PRO A 384 -3.46 -21.66 40.77
CA PRO A 384 -2.61 -21.52 39.59
C PRO A 384 -1.17 -21.23 40.01
N GLN A 385 -0.20 -21.98 39.47
CA GLN A 385 1.21 -21.77 39.73
C GLN A 385 1.81 -20.83 38.68
N ILE A 386 2.50 -19.78 39.14
CA ILE A 386 3.24 -18.85 38.29
C ILE A 386 4.74 -19.16 38.45
N VAL A 387 5.35 -19.67 37.39
CA VAL A 387 6.76 -20.09 37.35
C VAL A 387 7.60 -19.04 36.66
N VAL A 388 8.49 -18.40 37.42
CA VAL A 388 9.33 -17.28 36.96
C VAL A 388 10.82 -17.50 37.23
N GLN A 389 11.20 -18.65 37.81
CA GLN A 389 12.58 -18.95 38.20
C GLN A 389 13.60 -18.76 37.05
N PRO A 390 13.36 -19.22 35.80
CA PRO A 390 14.35 -18.99 34.74
C PRO A 390 14.51 -17.51 34.38
N ALA A 391 13.49 -16.69 34.59
CA ALA A 391 13.60 -15.24 34.41
C ALA A 391 14.38 -14.58 35.56
N GLU A 392 14.25 -15.08 36.80
CA GLU A 392 15.06 -14.64 37.93
C GLU A 392 16.55 -14.89 37.68
N GLU A 393 16.88 -16.13 37.29
CA GLU A 393 18.25 -16.55 36.98
C GLU A 393 18.85 -15.69 35.86
N ALA A 394 18.11 -15.47 34.77
CA ALA A 394 18.55 -14.63 33.66
C ALA A 394 18.74 -13.15 34.06
N MET A 395 17.97 -12.61 35.01
CA MET A 395 18.18 -11.25 35.52
C MET A 395 19.44 -11.13 36.36
N VAL A 396 19.75 -12.14 37.17
CA VAL A 396 20.99 -12.19 37.95
C VAL A 396 22.19 -12.30 37.02
N GLU A 397 22.10 -13.16 36.01
CA GLU A 397 23.13 -13.30 34.98
C GLU A 397 23.36 -11.98 34.24
N ALA A 398 22.31 -11.34 33.73
CA ALA A 398 22.41 -10.04 33.08
C ALA A 398 23.03 -8.95 33.99
N TRP A 399 22.69 -8.94 35.28
CA TRP A 399 23.31 -8.04 36.25
C TRP A 399 24.79 -8.33 36.47
N ASN A 400 25.15 -9.60 36.60
CA ASN A 400 26.55 -10.00 36.74
C ASN A 400 27.36 -9.60 35.52
N HIS A 401 26.82 -9.74 34.31
CA HIS A 401 27.45 -9.27 33.08
C HIS A 401 27.63 -7.75 33.10
N HIS A 402 26.60 -7.02 33.51
CA HIS A 402 26.66 -5.56 33.63
C HIS A 402 27.72 -5.08 34.64
N VAL A 403 27.81 -5.71 35.81
CA VAL A 403 28.74 -5.31 36.89
C VAL A 403 30.17 -5.74 36.59
N ASN A 404 30.37 -6.97 36.14
CA ASN A 404 31.71 -7.52 35.93
C ASN A 404 32.31 -7.08 34.59
N GLY A 405 31.52 -6.47 33.70
CA GLY A 405 31.96 -6.14 32.35
C GLY A 405 32.42 -7.38 31.60
N THR A 406 31.92 -8.57 31.96
CA THR A 406 32.00 -9.76 31.13
C THR A 406 31.07 -9.51 29.94
N ASP A 407 31.55 -8.69 29.01
CA ASP A 407 31.19 -8.86 27.62
C ASP A 407 31.59 -10.29 27.31
N ASP A 408 30.62 -11.11 26.91
CA ASP A 408 30.97 -12.40 26.38
C ASP A 408 31.96 -12.12 25.24
N ASP A 409 33.17 -12.67 25.31
CA ASP A 409 34.10 -12.70 24.18
C ASP A 409 33.46 -13.38 22.94
N GLU A 410 32.22 -13.88 23.04
CA GLU A 410 31.29 -14.16 21.94
C GLU A 410 30.99 -12.95 21.05
N ASP A 411 31.37 -11.72 21.43
CA ASP A 411 31.42 -10.61 20.49
C ASP A 411 32.45 -10.85 19.37
N LYS A 412 33.19 -11.97 19.39
CA LYS A 412 33.87 -12.60 18.24
C LYS A 412 32.96 -13.46 17.35
N TRP A 413 31.64 -13.39 17.42
CA TRP A 413 30.75 -14.09 16.47
C TRP A 413 31.03 -13.66 15.02
N TRP A 414 31.52 -12.43 14.80
CA TRP A 414 32.04 -11.97 13.51
C TRP A 414 33.47 -12.46 13.21
N ALA A 415 34.25 -12.86 14.22
CA ALA A 415 35.57 -13.48 14.06
C ALA A 415 35.51 -15.01 13.94
N GLU A 416 34.38 -15.64 14.31
CA GLU A 416 34.09 -17.02 13.98
C GLU A 416 34.04 -17.16 12.45
N GLY A 417 35.14 -17.64 11.87
CA GLY A 417 35.25 -17.90 10.44
C GLY A 417 34.15 -18.82 9.89
N GLN A 418 33.40 -19.53 10.74
CA GLN A 418 32.22 -20.29 10.37
C GLN A 418 31.04 -19.43 9.91
N VAL A 419 30.81 -18.25 10.49
CA VAL A 419 29.69 -17.36 10.10
C VAL A 419 29.95 -16.77 8.72
N TRP A 420 31.18 -16.28 8.47
CA TRP A 420 31.59 -15.80 7.14
C TRP A 420 31.75 -16.94 6.14
N ARG A 421 32.21 -18.13 6.54
CA ARG A 421 32.18 -19.31 5.66
C ARG A 421 30.75 -19.73 5.34
N ARG A 422 29.78 -19.64 6.25
CA ARG A 422 28.36 -19.90 5.93
C ARG A 422 27.78 -18.80 5.03
N ALA A 423 28.12 -17.53 5.25
CA ALA A 423 27.68 -16.42 4.42
C ALA A 423 28.32 -16.44 3.01
N ASN A 424 29.58 -16.85 2.89
CA ASN A 424 30.29 -16.99 1.60
C ASN A 424 30.02 -18.33 0.91
N ASN A 425 29.69 -19.40 1.66
CA ASN A 425 29.24 -20.67 1.11
C ASN A 425 27.75 -20.66 0.76
N VAL A 426 26.99 -19.69 1.27
CA VAL A 426 25.80 -19.20 0.55
C VAL A 426 26.37 -18.52 -0.69
N LYS A 427 26.68 -19.32 -1.70
CA LYS A 427 26.68 -18.81 -3.07
C LYS A 427 25.32 -18.16 -3.20
N LEU A 428 25.30 -16.83 -3.24
CA LEU A 428 24.19 -16.09 -3.84
C LEU A 428 24.20 -16.53 -5.31
N GLN A 429 23.71 -17.75 -5.55
CA GLN A 429 23.08 -18.06 -6.80
C GLN A 429 21.97 -17.04 -6.84
N ALA A 430 22.17 -15.99 -7.63
CA ALA A 430 21.04 -15.26 -8.16
C ALA A 430 20.03 -16.34 -8.54
N PRO A 431 18.81 -16.34 -7.96
CA PRO A 431 17.84 -17.37 -8.26
C PRO A 431 17.85 -17.52 -9.78
N PRO A 432 18.01 -18.75 -10.32
CA PRO A 432 18.13 -18.94 -11.75
C PRO A 432 17.00 -18.11 -12.35
N LEU A 433 17.36 -17.15 -13.20
CA LEU A 433 16.37 -16.30 -13.85
C LEU A 433 15.29 -17.25 -14.33
N PRO A 434 14.01 -16.98 -14.04
CA PRO A 434 12.93 -17.85 -14.47
C PRO A 434 13.21 -18.19 -15.94
N PRO A 435 13.10 -19.46 -16.37
CA PRO A 435 13.31 -19.80 -17.77
C PRO A 435 12.56 -18.79 -18.62
N ALA A 436 13.11 -18.36 -19.76
CA ALA A 436 12.52 -17.26 -20.53
C ALA A 436 11.01 -17.49 -20.81
N GLU A 437 10.59 -18.75 -20.85
CA GLU A 437 9.21 -19.24 -20.88
C GLU A 437 8.33 -18.84 -19.66
N ALA A 438 8.88 -18.80 -18.45
CA ALA A 438 8.20 -18.33 -17.25
C ALA A 438 8.03 -16.80 -17.26
N LEU A 439 9.02 -16.04 -17.75
CA LEU A 439 8.91 -14.58 -17.96
C LEU A 439 7.91 -14.25 -19.08
N THR A 440 7.87 -15.01 -20.15
CA THR A 440 6.86 -14.85 -21.20
C THR A 440 5.48 -15.31 -20.75
N SER A 441 5.36 -16.34 -19.90
CA SER A 441 4.07 -16.73 -19.31
C SER A 441 3.53 -15.70 -18.32
N ALA A 442 4.41 -15.04 -17.55
CA ALA A 442 4.05 -13.95 -16.65
C ALA A 442 3.66 -12.68 -17.42
N ASN A 443 4.31 -12.42 -18.55
CA ASN A 443 3.95 -11.30 -19.44
C ASN A 443 2.74 -11.62 -20.35
N ALA A 444 2.42 -12.90 -20.56
CA ALA A 444 1.21 -13.35 -21.26
C ALA A 444 -0.01 -13.41 -20.33
N ASP A 445 0.20 -13.26 -19.03
CA ASP A 445 -0.87 -13.21 -18.05
C ASP A 445 -1.53 -11.83 -18.06
N SER A 446 -2.54 -11.67 -18.93
CA SER A 446 -3.31 -10.43 -19.05
C SER A 446 -4.08 -10.09 -17.78
N ARG A 447 -4.15 -10.97 -16.78
CA ARG A 447 -4.91 -10.72 -15.53
C ARG A 447 -4.47 -9.44 -14.85
N PHE A 448 -3.17 -9.13 -14.85
CA PHE A 448 -2.67 -7.89 -14.25
C PHE A 448 -3.09 -6.65 -15.05
N ASP A 449 -3.02 -6.72 -16.38
CA ASP A 449 -3.47 -5.62 -17.26
C ASP A 449 -4.99 -5.44 -17.24
N ASP A 450 -5.74 -6.53 -17.16
CA ASP A 450 -7.20 -6.56 -17.02
C ASP A 450 -7.64 -6.02 -15.66
N GLU A 451 -6.93 -6.36 -14.58
CA GLU A 451 -7.15 -5.82 -13.23
C GLU A 451 -6.80 -4.32 -13.18
N ALA A 452 -5.66 -3.91 -13.76
CA ALA A 452 -5.29 -2.51 -13.89
C ALA A 452 -6.24 -1.72 -14.80
N ARG A 453 -6.88 -2.36 -15.79
CA ARG A 453 -7.95 -1.76 -16.62
C ARG A 453 -9.22 -1.60 -15.80
N ARG A 454 -9.63 -2.62 -15.04
CA ARG A 454 -10.81 -2.56 -14.14
C ARG A 454 -10.63 -1.50 -13.05
N GLU A 455 -9.45 -1.40 -12.45
CA GLU A 455 -9.16 -0.34 -11.47
C GLU A 455 -9.20 1.06 -12.10
N ARG A 456 -8.70 1.22 -13.33
CA ARG A 456 -8.82 2.49 -14.07
C ARG A 456 -10.28 2.84 -14.37
N GLU A 457 -11.08 1.86 -14.80
CA GLU A 457 -12.51 2.05 -15.05
C GLU A 457 -13.27 2.37 -13.76
N GLU A 458 -12.99 1.67 -12.66
CA GLU A 458 -13.60 1.96 -11.35
C GLU A 458 -13.18 3.32 -10.80
N SER A 459 -11.91 3.70 -10.95
CA SER A 459 -11.42 5.02 -10.57
C SER A 459 -12.07 6.11 -11.42
N ALA A 460 -12.23 5.89 -12.73
CA ALA A 460 -12.97 6.79 -13.61
C ALA A 460 -14.46 6.89 -13.20
N ARG A 461 -15.11 5.78 -12.86
CA ARG A 461 -16.48 5.78 -12.33
C ARG A 461 -16.59 6.54 -11.01
N ARG A 462 -15.67 6.33 -10.07
CA ARG A 462 -15.63 7.06 -8.78
C ARG A 462 -15.37 8.55 -8.98
N PHE A 463 -14.50 8.89 -9.92
CA PHE A 463 -14.22 10.28 -10.28
C PHE A 463 -15.44 10.94 -10.91
N ASN A 464 -16.12 10.28 -11.84
CA ASN A 464 -17.36 10.77 -12.45
C ASN A 464 -18.48 10.90 -11.42
N ALA A 465 -18.62 9.93 -10.50
CA ALA A 465 -19.58 10.01 -9.40
C ALA A 465 -19.29 11.19 -8.49
N LYS A 466 -18.05 11.36 -8.02
CA LYS A 466 -17.68 12.54 -7.21
C LYS A 466 -17.82 13.87 -7.95
N SER A 467 -17.53 13.89 -9.24
CA SER A 467 -17.70 15.09 -10.07
C SER A 467 -19.18 15.42 -10.24
N ARG A 468 -20.03 14.40 -10.34
CA ARG A 468 -21.49 14.54 -10.38
C ARG A 468 -22.04 14.98 -9.02
N ASP A 469 -21.64 14.35 -7.92
CA ASP A 469 -22.05 14.75 -6.56
C ASP A 469 -21.59 16.20 -6.26
N GLY A 470 -20.38 16.55 -6.71
CA GLY A 470 -19.85 17.90 -6.63
C GLY A 470 -20.68 18.90 -7.45
N ALA A 471 -21.04 18.54 -8.69
CA ALA A 471 -21.92 19.34 -9.53
C ALA A 471 -23.32 19.49 -8.88
N GLU A 472 -23.91 18.40 -8.39
CA GLU A 472 -25.21 18.40 -7.70
C GLU A 472 -25.19 19.28 -6.45
N SER A 473 -24.07 19.33 -5.70
CA SER A 473 -23.92 20.23 -4.54
C SER A 473 -23.78 21.72 -4.90
N LEU A 474 -23.42 22.03 -6.16
CA LEU A 474 -23.24 23.38 -6.67
C LEU A 474 -24.46 23.89 -7.46
N MET A 475 -25.41 23.02 -7.79
CA MET A 475 -26.64 23.39 -8.51
C MET A 475 -27.65 24.08 -7.58
N GLY A 476 -28.31 25.11 -8.10
CA GLY A 476 -29.46 25.73 -7.44
C GLY A 476 -30.69 24.82 -7.44
N THR A 477 -31.62 25.02 -6.50
CA THR A 477 -32.89 24.29 -6.46
C THR A 477 -33.69 24.54 -7.74
N GLY A 478 -33.81 23.51 -8.58
CA GLY A 478 -34.54 23.56 -9.85
C GLY A 478 -33.67 23.48 -11.11
N GLU A 479 -32.34 23.49 -10.98
CA GLU A 479 -31.43 23.33 -12.12
C GLU A 479 -31.22 21.84 -12.46
N SER A 480 -31.26 21.49 -13.75
CA SER A 480 -31.00 20.11 -14.18
C SER A 480 -29.51 19.87 -14.43
N MET A 481 -29.04 18.63 -14.22
CA MET A 481 -27.65 18.23 -14.53
C MET A 481 -27.29 18.48 -16.00
N ALA A 482 -28.27 18.44 -16.91
CA ALA A 482 -28.05 18.74 -18.32
C ALA A 482 -27.76 20.23 -18.52
N ASP A 483 -28.45 21.12 -17.80
CA ASP A 483 -28.22 22.57 -17.85
C ASP A 483 -26.86 22.92 -17.24
N PHE A 484 -26.48 22.30 -16.12
CA PHE A 484 -25.17 22.51 -15.50
C PHE A 484 -24.02 21.98 -16.38
N ALA A 485 -24.18 20.81 -16.99
CA ALA A 485 -23.21 20.27 -17.95
C ALA A 485 -23.12 21.13 -19.22
N ALA A 486 -24.23 21.66 -19.70
CA ALA A 486 -24.27 22.61 -20.83
C ALA A 486 -23.59 23.93 -20.47
N LEU A 487 -23.77 24.43 -19.25
CA LEU A 487 -23.15 25.65 -18.74
C LEU A 487 -21.63 25.47 -18.51
N ALA A 488 -21.20 24.32 -18.02
CA ALA A 488 -19.78 23.95 -17.91
C ALA A 488 -19.12 23.78 -19.29
N ALA A 489 -19.84 23.16 -20.25
CA ALA A 489 -19.39 23.06 -21.64
C ALA A 489 -19.39 24.42 -22.36
N ALA A 490 -20.27 25.35 -21.97
CA ALA A 490 -20.29 26.73 -22.44
C ALA A 490 -19.18 27.57 -21.79
N ALA A 491 -18.89 27.37 -20.50
CA ALA A 491 -17.78 28.01 -19.78
C ALA A 491 -16.41 27.57 -20.34
N GLY A 492 -16.30 26.30 -20.73
CA GLY A 492 -15.16 25.77 -21.48
C GLY A 492 -15.01 26.39 -22.89
N ARG A 493 -16.11 26.91 -23.47
CA ARG A 493 -16.10 27.66 -24.75
C ARG A 493 -15.87 29.16 -24.56
N THR A 494 -16.31 29.79 -23.46
CA THR A 494 -16.04 31.21 -23.18
C THR A 494 -14.59 31.47 -22.78
N GLY A 495 -13.85 30.46 -22.31
CA GLY A 495 -12.39 30.51 -22.20
C GLY A 495 -11.66 30.59 -23.55
N ALA A 496 -12.36 30.35 -24.67
CA ALA A 496 -11.84 30.41 -26.02
C ALA A 496 -12.38 31.61 -26.85
N ALA A 497 -13.19 32.49 -26.25
CA ALA A 497 -13.86 33.58 -26.96
C ALA A 497 -13.64 34.96 -26.29
N GLY A 498 -12.36 35.35 -26.20
CA GLY A 498 -11.94 36.75 -26.26
C GLY A 498 -11.30 37.02 -27.62
N GLY A 499 -12.14 37.16 -28.66
CA GLY A 499 -11.71 37.35 -30.06
C GLY A 499 -12.89 37.34 -31.04
N ALA A 500 -13.59 38.46 -31.10
CA ALA A 500 -14.83 38.82 -31.81
C ALA A 500 -15.15 38.20 -33.19
N GLY A 501 -16.47 38.04 -33.46
CA GLY A 501 -17.06 38.52 -34.72
C GLY A 501 -17.90 37.55 -35.57
N ALA A 502 -19.21 37.52 -35.29
CA ALA A 502 -20.34 37.46 -36.24
C ALA A 502 -20.57 36.26 -37.20
N ALA A 503 -21.86 35.86 -37.20
CA ALA A 503 -22.69 35.40 -38.32
C ALA A 503 -22.74 33.90 -38.69
N SER A 504 -23.84 33.29 -38.19
CA SER A 504 -24.91 32.60 -38.94
C SER A 504 -24.69 31.22 -39.61
N GLY A 505 -25.64 30.33 -39.29
CA GLY A 505 -26.08 29.17 -40.10
C GLY A 505 -25.25 27.92 -39.85
N GLY A 506 -25.77 26.84 -39.26
CA GLY A 506 -27.05 26.20 -39.52
C GLY A 506 -26.73 24.78 -40.03
N LEU A 507 -26.73 23.81 -39.11
CA LEU A 507 -26.74 22.39 -39.42
C LEU A 507 -28.16 21.89 -39.14
N ASP A 508 -28.73 21.23 -40.14
CA ASP A 508 -29.85 20.30 -39.95
C ASP A 508 -29.29 18.87 -39.87
N PHE A 509 -29.75 18.20 -38.81
CA PHE A 509 -29.65 16.78 -38.41
C PHE A 509 -28.31 16.21 -37.91
#